data_AF-A0A7X0UB42-F1
#
_entry.id   AF-A0A7X0UB42-F1
#
_cell.length_a   1.000
_cell.length_b   1.000
_cell.length_c   1.000
_cell.angle_alpha   90.00
_cell.angle_beta   90.00
_cell.angle_gamma   90.00
#
_symmetry.space_group_name_H-M   'P 1'
#
loop_
_entity.id
_entity.type
_entity.pdbx_description
1 polymer ?
#
loop_
_entity_poly.entity_id
_entity_poly.type
_entity_poly.pdbx_seq_one_letter_code
_entity_poly.pdbx_strand_id
1 'polypeptide(L)'
;MALALAVPALAAALWWLVHQAHTPASAIAEAQAFVRDVEQGRFAAAHARTARNAATGTTLEQFQAHAARQLCPPAQVGYTLPFQSHGNRLRRWLAGREVDEPQVTVEFQGSPCLFGITLRRTAPGQWRIVRFASHAG
;
A
#
# COMPACT_ATOMS: atom_id res chain seq x y z
N MET A 1 41.16 -26.02 -1.69
CA MET A 1 40.64 -25.21 -2.81
C MET A 1 39.14 -24.88 -2.69
N ALA A 2 38.59 -24.72 -1.47
CA ALA A 2 37.16 -24.43 -1.28
C ALA A 2 36.83 -22.93 -1.10
N LEU A 3 37.84 -22.07 -0.91
CA LEU A 3 37.62 -20.63 -0.64
C LEU A 3 37.34 -19.77 -1.89
N ALA A 4 37.69 -20.23 -3.09
CA ALA A 4 37.63 -19.40 -4.30
C ALA A 4 36.23 -19.26 -4.92
N LEU A 5 35.29 -20.16 -4.58
CA LEU A 5 33.93 -20.16 -5.13
C LEU A 5 32.90 -19.46 -4.23
N ALA A 6 33.25 -19.13 -2.98
CA ALA A 6 32.31 -18.54 -2.02
C ALA A 6 31.98 -17.07 -2.35
N VAL A 7 32.95 -16.30 -2.87
CA VAL A 7 32.79 -14.86 -3.14
C VAL A 7 31.78 -14.56 -4.27
N PRO A 8 31.83 -15.19 -5.46
CA PRO A 8 30.84 -14.91 -6.50
C PRO A 8 29.43 -15.36 -6.13
N ALA A 9 29.29 -16.46 -5.38
CA ALA A 9 28.00 -16.94 -4.91
C ALA A 9 27.34 -15.95 -3.91
N LEU A 10 28.13 -15.40 -2.98
CA LEU A 10 27.66 -14.38 -2.05
C LEU A 10 27.29 -13.07 -2.77
N ALA A 11 28.09 -12.65 -3.76
CA ALA A 11 27.79 -11.47 -4.55
C ALA A 11 26.48 -11.64 -5.35
N ALA A 12 26.26 -12.80 -5.95
CA ALA A 12 25.01 -13.12 -6.66
C ALA A 12 23.80 -13.16 -5.72
N ALA A 13 23.95 -13.79 -4.54
CA ALA A 13 22.89 -13.85 -3.53
C ALA A 13 22.52 -12.46 -3.00
N LEU A 14 23.52 -11.62 -2.73
CA LEU A 14 23.31 -10.24 -2.29
C LEU A 14 22.64 -9.40 -3.39
N TRP A 15 23.12 -9.52 -4.64
CA TRP A 15 22.54 -8.85 -5.79
C TRP A 15 21.07 -9.24 -5.98
N TRP A 16 20.75 -10.52 -5.91
CA TRP A 16 19.38 -10.99 -6.01
C TRP A 16 18.50 -10.45 -4.88
N LEU A 17 18.98 -10.49 -3.63
CA LEU A 17 18.25 -10.00 -2.46
C LEU A 17 17.92 -8.50 -2.58
N VAL A 18 18.87 -7.66 -3.00
CA VAL A 18 18.60 -6.22 -3.14
C VAL A 18 17.66 -5.89 -4.30
N HIS A 19 17.54 -6.75 -5.31
CA HIS A 19 16.60 -6.57 -6.42
C HIS A 19 15.22 -7.17 -6.15
N GLN A 20 15.05 -7.96 -5.09
CA GLN A 20 13.73 -8.47 -4.73
C GLN A 20 12.76 -7.34 -4.39
N ALA A 21 11.53 -7.52 -4.89
CA ALA A 21 10.40 -6.67 -4.54
C ALA A 21 10.15 -6.73 -3.03
N HIS A 22 9.91 -5.57 -2.44
CA HIS A 22 9.51 -5.43 -1.05
C HIS A 22 8.04 -5.04 -0.99
N THR A 23 7.25 -5.85 -0.29
CA THR A 23 5.81 -5.63 -0.16
C THR A 23 5.50 -4.89 1.15
N PRO A 24 4.83 -3.72 1.12
CA PRO A 24 4.45 -2.98 2.33
C PRO A 24 3.23 -3.64 3.01
N ALA A 25 3.48 -4.75 3.72
CA ALA A 25 2.44 -5.62 4.26
C ALA A 25 1.43 -4.91 5.18
N SER A 26 1.87 -3.97 6.03
CA SER A 26 0.98 -3.21 6.91
C SER A 26 0.07 -2.25 6.16
N ALA A 27 0.54 -1.63 5.07
CA ALA A 27 -0.28 -0.77 4.22
C ALA A 27 -1.35 -1.59 3.48
N ILE A 28 -0.97 -2.76 2.97
CA ILE A 28 -1.89 -3.69 2.30
C ILE A 28 -2.96 -4.19 3.29
N ALA A 29 -2.55 -4.58 4.50
CA ALA A 29 -3.49 -5.05 5.52
C ALA A 29 -4.51 -3.97 5.89
N GLU A 30 -4.09 -2.71 6.01
CA GLU A 30 -4.99 -1.58 6.29
C GLU A 30 -5.96 -1.32 5.13
N ALA A 31 -5.47 -1.34 3.89
CA ALA A 31 -6.28 -1.19 2.68
C ALA A 31 -7.34 -2.31 2.55
N GLN A 32 -6.94 -3.56 2.78
CA GLN A 32 -7.86 -4.70 2.77
C GLN A 32 -8.88 -4.63 3.91
N ALA A 33 -8.48 -4.15 5.08
CA ALA A 33 -9.40 -3.97 6.20
C ALA A 33 -10.46 -2.91 5.89
N PHE A 34 -10.07 -1.81 5.24
CA PHE A 34 -11.02 -0.83 4.73
C PHE A 34 -12.01 -1.43 3.71
N VAL A 35 -11.52 -2.20 2.73
CA VAL A 35 -12.39 -2.87 1.74
C VAL A 35 -13.37 -3.81 2.44
N ARG A 36 -12.90 -4.65 3.38
CA ARG A 36 -13.79 -5.53 4.16
C ARG A 36 -14.83 -4.77 4.97
N ASP A 37 -14.44 -3.67 5.61
CA ASP A 37 -15.37 -2.84 6.38
C ASP A 37 -16.47 -2.27 5.46
N VAL A 38 -16.10 -1.81 4.27
CA VAL A 38 -17.03 -1.31 3.26
C VAL A 38 -17.95 -2.41 2.73
N GLU A 39 -17.41 -3.57 2.36
CA GLU A 39 -18.19 -4.71 1.85
C GLU A 39 -19.22 -5.22 2.86
N GLN A 40 -18.90 -5.10 4.15
CA GLN A 40 -19.79 -5.47 5.25
C GLN A 40 -20.72 -4.33 5.70
N GLY A 41 -20.76 -3.21 4.98
CA GLY A 41 -21.58 -2.05 5.32
C GLY A 41 -21.15 -1.31 6.60
N ARG A 42 -19.97 -1.63 7.15
CA ARG A 42 -19.40 -1.01 8.36
C ARG A 42 -18.75 0.35 8.04
N PHE A 43 -19.51 1.26 7.43
CA PHE A 43 -19.01 2.56 6.94
C PHE A 43 -18.38 3.43 8.02
N ALA A 44 -18.88 3.39 9.27
CA ALA A 44 -18.26 4.11 10.38
C ALA A 44 -16.84 3.59 10.71
N ALA A 45 -16.63 2.28 10.66
CA ALA A 45 -15.31 1.68 10.84
C ALA A 45 -14.38 2.02 9.67
N ALA A 46 -14.88 1.93 8.43
CA ALA A 46 -14.13 2.33 7.24
C ALA A 46 -13.72 3.81 7.29
N HIS A 47 -14.63 4.71 7.66
CA HIS A 47 -14.34 6.15 7.81
C HIS A 47 -13.33 6.43 8.93
N ALA A 48 -13.34 5.63 10.01
CA ALA A 48 -12.34 5.75 11.07
C ALA A 48 -10.92 5.36 10.65
N ARG A 49 -10.74 4.66 9.52
CA ARG A 49 -9.43 4.33 8.94
C ARG A 49 -8.87 5.44 8.04
N THR A 50 -9.73 6.33 7.56
CA THR A 50 -9.31 7.43 6.69
C THR A 50 -8.68 8.57 7.48
N ALA A 51 -8.03 9.47 6.76
CA ALA A 51 -7.56 10.75 7.29
C ALA A 51 -8.70 11.77 7.49
N ARG A 52 -9.96 11.42 7.18
CA ARG A 52 -11.16 12.26 7.28
C ARG A 52 -10.97 13.65 6.68
N ASN A 53 -10.45 13.66 5.45
CA ASN A 53 -10.09 14.86 4.72
C ASN A 53 -11.05 15.08 3.53
N ALA A 54 -10.84 16.15 2.76
CA ALA A 54 -11.68 16.46 1.60
C ALA A 54 -11.72 15.34 0.53
N ALA A 55 -10.66 14.54 0.41
CA ALA A 55 -10.56 13.45 -0.57
C ALA A 55 -11.22 12.14 -0.10
N THR A 56 -11.60 12.05 1.18
CA THR A 56 -12.23 10.87 1.79
C THR A 56 -13.55 11.19 2.48
N GLY A 57 -13.94 12.46 2.57
CA GLY A 57 -15.07 12.92 3.37
C GLY A 57 -14.65 13.24 4.82
N THR A 58 -14.97 14.46 5.27
CA THR A 58 -14.66 14.91 6.65
C THR A 58 -15.69 14.38 7.65
N THR A 59 -16.92 14.14 7.19
CA THR A 59 -18.01 13.53 7.95
C THR A 59 -18.36 12.15 7.42
N LEU A 60 -19.08 11.35 8.21
CA LEU A 60 -19.53 10.02 7.80
C LEU A 60 -20.44 10.08 6.56
N GLU A 61 -21.35 11.05 6.52
CA GLU A 61 -22.26 11.26 5.39
C GLU A 61 -21.51 11.61 4.10
N GLN A 62 -20.54 12.54 4.16
CA GLN A 62 -19.68 12.87 3.03
C GLN A 62 -18.88 11.66 2.57
N PHE A 63 -18.33 10.88 3.52
CA PHE A 63 -17.62 9.65 3.21
C PHE A 63 -18.54 8.66 2.48
N GLN A 64 -19.74 8.40 2.99
CA GLN A 64 -20.70 7.48 2.36
C GLN A 64 -21.08 7.92 0.94
N ALA A 65 -21.35 9.22 0.74
CA ALA A 65 -21.64 9.77 -0.58
C ALA A 65 -20.45 9.63 -1.55
N HIS A 66 -19.22 9.80 -1.07
CA HIS A 66 -18.01 9.56 -1.85
C HIS A 66 -17.83 8.07 -2.16
N ALA A 67 -18.01 7.23 -1.14
CA ALA A 67 -17.91 5.77 -1.24
C ALA A 67 -18.89 5.20 -2.28
N ALA A 68 -20.15 5.64 -2.26
CA ALA A 68 -21.16 5.21 -3.21
C ALA A 68 -20.79 5.46 -4.69
N ARG A 69 -19.91 6.43 -4.96
CA ARG A 69 -19.46 6.77 -6.32
C ARG A 69 -18.16 6.11 -6.73
N GLN A 70 -17.31 5.76 -5.75
CA GLN A 70 -15.89 5.45 -5.99
C GLN A 70 -15.52 4.02 -5.62
N LEU A 71 -16.30 3.36 -4.77
CA LEU A 71 -16.01 2.00 -4.37
C LEU A 71 -16.31 1.01 -5.49
N CYS A 72 -15.40 0.06 -5.67
CA CYS A 72 -15.56 -1.02 -6.64
C CYS A 72 -15.23 -2.41 -6.05
N PRO A 73 -15.96 -2.88 -5.02
CA PRO A 73 -15.83 -4.25 -4.52
C PRO A 73 -16.52 -5.27 -5.45
N PRO A 74 -16.06 -6.54 -5.50
CA PRO A 74 -14.93 -7.09 -4.77
C PRO A 74 -13.58 -6.71 -5.38
N ALA A 75 -12.62 -6.42 -4.51
CA ALA A 75 -11.33 -5.85 -4.87
C ALA A 75 -10.20 -6.76 -4.39
N GLN A 76 -9.41 -7.34 -5.31
CA GLN A 76 -8.23 -8.14 -4.99
C GLN A 76 -6.96 -7.30 -5.14
N VAL A 77 -6.03 -7.39 -4.20
CA VAL A 77 -4.78 -6.61 -4.29
C VAL A 77 -3.97 -7.09 -5.49
N GLY A 78 -3.70 -6.17 -6.43
CA GLY A 78 -2.88 -6.44 -7.62
C GLY A 78 -1.42 -6.05 -7.39
N TYR A 79 -1.17 -4.76 -7.11
CA TYR A 79 0.19 -4.25 -6.92
C TYR A 79 0.20 -3.00 -6.02
N THR A 80 1.40 -2.47 -5.77
CA THR A 80 1.56 -1.23 -4.99
C THR A 80 2.45 -0.24 -5.72
N LEU A 81 2.17 1.04 -5.52
CA LEU A 81 2.95 2.16 -6.05
C LEU A 81 3.41 3.09 -4.92
N PRO A 82 4.62 3.67 -4.98
CA PRO A 82 5.67 3.31 -5.93
C PRO A 82 6.26 1.93 -5.62
N PHE A 83 6.76 1.24 -6.66
CA PHE A 83 7.45 -0.04 -6.49
C PHE A 83 8.61 0.07 -5.48
N GLN A 84 8.65 -0.85 -4.52
CA GLN A 84 9.71 -0.92 -3.52
C GLN A 84 10.55 -2.18 -3.72
N SER A 85 11.85 -2.05 -3.50
CA SER A 85 12.79 -3.16 -3.42
C SER A 85 13.65 -3.06 -2.16
N HIS A 86 14.24 -4.17 -1.73
CA HIS A 86 15.19 -4.17 -0.63
C HIS A 86 16.40 -3.25 -0.90
N GLY A 87 16.82 -3.12 -2.15
CA GLY A 87 17.90 -2.24 -2.58
C GLY A 87 17.55 -0.77 -2.47
N ASN A 88 16.33 -0.36 -2.84
CA ASN A 88 15.88 1.03 -2.67
C ASN A 88 15.83 1.41 -1.18
N ARG A 89 15.30 0.50 -0.36
CA ARG A 89 15.27 0.62 1.10
C ARG A 89 16.68 0.77 1.69
N LEU A 90 17.62 -0.11 1.29
CA LEU A 90 19.01 -0.05 1.74
C LEU A 90 19.67 1.28 1.35
N ARG A 91 19.47 1.76 0.11
CA ARG A 91 20.01 3.05 -0.33
C ARG A 91 19.45 4.22 0.47
N ARG A 92 18.16 4.21 0.85
CA ARG A 92 17.59 5.24 1.74
C ARG A 92 18.21 5.21 3.12
N TRP A 93 18.36 4.02 3.70
CA TRP A 93 18.99 3.84 4.99
C TRP A 93 20.43 4.36 5.00
N LEU A 94 21.24 4.00 3.98
CA LEU A 94 22.61 4.50 3.81
C LEU A 94 22.66 6.04 3.64
N ALA A 95 21.61 6.63 3.08
CA ALA A 95 21.49 8.08 2.93
C ALA A 95 20.87 8.79 4.16
N GLY A 96 20.66 8.08 5.28
CA GLY A 96 20.03 8.64 6.49
C GLY A 96 18.56 9.02 6.32
N ARG A 97 17.87 8.47 5.32
CA ARG A 97 16.45 8.72 5.03
C ARG A 97 15.57 7.62 5.63
N GLU A 98 14.28 7.92 5.79
CA GLU A 98 13.31 6.89 6.16
C GLU A 98 13.31 5.74 5.16
N VAL A 99 13.34 4.51 5.69
CA VAL A 99 13.47 3.29 4.89
C VAL A 99 12.16 2.97 4.17
N ASP A 100 11.04 3.13 4.85
CA ASP A 100 9.71 2.91 4.27
C ASP A 100 9.27 4.16 3.50
N GLU A 101 8.45 4.00 2.47
CA GLU A 101 7.82 5.16 1.82
C GLU A 101 6.84 5.84 2.77
N PRO A 102 6.78 7.18 2.77
CA PRO A 102 5.77 7.91 3.53
C PRO A 102 4.36 7.74 2.94
N GLN A 103 4.25 7.36 1.67
CA GLN A 103 2.99 7.18 0.97
C GLN A 103 3.05 5.99 0.01
N VAL A 104 2.00 5.17 0.02
CA VAL A 104 1.84 4.02 -0.87
C VAL A 104 0.41 4.01 -1.40
N THR A 105 0.24 3.75 -2.69
CA THR A 105 -1.05 3.37 -3.26
C THR A 105 -1.11 1.85 -3.39
N VAL A 106 -2.15 1.25 -2.84
CA VAL A 106 -2.49 -0.16 -3.04
C VAL A 106 -3.53 -0.22 -4.14
N GLU A 107 -3.17 -0.88 -5.24
CA GLU A 107 -4.02 -1.05 -6.40
C GLU A 107 -4.76 -2.37 -6.30
N PHE A 108 -6.07 -2.30 -6.43
CA PHE A 108 -6.96 -3.45 -6.46
C PHE A 108 -7.45 -3.70 -7.88
N GLN A 109 -7.45 -4.98 -8.25
CA GLN A 109 -7.96 -5.50 -9.50
C GLN A 109 -9.28 -6.24 -9.24
N GLY A 110 -10.23 -6.08 -10.15
CA GLY A 110 -11.56 -6.67 -10.07
C GLY A 110 -12.46 -6.22 -11.22
N SER A 111 -13.52 -6.97 -11.49
CA SER A 111 -14.62 -6.52 -12.35
C SER A 111 -15.71 -5.92 -11.46
N PRO A 112 -16.29 -4.75 -11.79
CA PRO A 112 -16.25 -4.07 -13.09
C PRO A 112 -15.20 -2.94 -13.24
N CYS A 113 -14.39 -2.64 -12.23
CA CYS A 113 -13.44 -1.52 -12.27
C CYS A 113 -12.17 -1.75 -11.46
N LEU A 114 -11.11 -1.03 -11.83
CA LEU A 114 -9.92 -0.90 -11.00
C LEU A 114 -10.16 0.10 -9.86
N PHE A 115 -9.50 -0.15 -8.74
CA PHE A 115 -9.70 0.63 -7.52
C PHE A 115 -8.37 0.87 -6.79
N GLY A 116 -8.02 2.15 -6.61
CA GLY A 116 -6.79 2.54 -5.93
C GLY A 116 -7.07 3.13 -4.55
N ILE A 117 -6.32 2.69 -3.54
CA ILE A 117 -6.32 3.28 -2.19
C ILE A 117 -4.94 3.85 -1.90
N THR A 118 -4.85 5.17 -1.74
CA THR A 118 -3.62 5.84 -1.29
C THR A 118 -3.59 5.96 0.22
N LEU A 119 -2.54 5.43 0.83
CA LEU A 119 -2.28 5.46 2.25
C LEU A 119 -1.06 6.33 2.54
N ARG A 120 -1.14 7.13 3.60
CA ARG A 120 -0.02 7.87 4.16
C ARG A 120 0.35 7.28 5.51
N ARG A 121 1.65 7.09 5.73
CA ARG A 121 2.19 6.60 6.99
C ARG A 121 2.06 7.68 8.06
N THR A 122 1.66 7.30 9.26
CA THR A 122 1.58 8.21 10.42
C THR A 122 2.57 7.86 11.52
N ALA A 123 2.94 6.59 11.60
CA ALA A 123 3.96 6.05 12.50
C ALA A 123 4.45 4.69 11.94
N PRO A 124 5.48 4.07 12.52
CA PRO A 124 5.90 2.73 12.13
C PRO A 124 4.73 1.73 12.14
N GLY A 125 4.45 1.13 10.99
CA GLY A 125 3.34 0.20 10.79
C GLY A 125 1.93 0.80 10.80
N GLN A 126 1.78 2.11 11.01
CA GLN A 126 0.47 2.78 11.07
C GLN A 126 0.22 3.62 9.82
N TRP A 127 -0.96 3.42 9.25
CA TRP A 127 -1.37 4.01 7.98
C TRP A 127 -2.74 4.66 8.08
N ARG A 128 -2.93 5.74 7.33
CA ARG A 128 -4.23 6.39 7.15
C ARG A 128 -4.55 6.51 5.68
N ILE A 129 -5.77 6.17 5.31
CA ILE A 129 -6.24 6.31 3.92
C ILE A 129 -6.46 7.79 3.64
N VAL A 130 -5.70 8.36 2.72
CA VAL A 130 -5.78 9.78 2.37
C VAL A 130 -6.59 10.02 1.11
N ARG A 131 -6.79 8.99 0.27
CA ARG A 131 -7.60 9.01 -0.94
C ARG A 131 -8.00 7.59 -1.32
N PHE A 132 -9.18 7.42 -1.88
CA PHE A 132 -9.56 6.23 -2.62
C PHE A 132 -10.46 6.63 -3.80
N ALA A 133 -10.30 5.93 -4.92
CA ALA A 133 -11.06 6.18 -6.14
C ALA A 133 -11.06 4.96 -7.06
N SER A 134 -12.16 4.73 -7.75
CA SER A 134 -12.17 3.84 -8.91
C SER A 134 -11.57 4.57 -10.11
N HIS A 135 -11.03 3.82 -11.06
CA HIS A 135 -10.53 4.36 -12.31
C HIS A 135 -10.69 3.37 -13.46
N ALA A 136 -10.62 3.88 -14.68
CA ALA A 136 -10.51 3.05 -15.87
C ALA A 136 -9.18 2.28 -15.86
N GLY A 137 -9.22 1.05 -16.36
CA GLY A 137 -8.05 0.22 -16.61
C GLY A 137 -7.59 0.29 -18.05
#